data_AF-A0A523T6P9-F1
#
_entry.id   AF-A0A523T6P9-F1
#
_cell.length_a   1.000
_cell.length_b   1.000
_cell.length_c   1.000
_cell.angle_alpha   90.00
_cell.angle_beta   90.00
_cell.angle_gamma   90.00
#
_symmetry.space_group_name_H-M   'P 1'
#
loop_
_entity.id
_entity.type
_entity.pdbx_description
1 polymer ?
#
loop_
_entity_poly.entity_id
_entity_poly.type
_entity_poly.pdbx_seq_one_letter_code
_entity_poly.pdbx_strand_id
1 'polypeptide(L)' 'TGAPTAALGVGTGDGILGVETVQLEGKRAISAAEFLRGQRQFIGAILPSS' A
#
# COMPACT_ATOMS: atom_id res chain seq x y z
N THR A 1 -7.74 20.16 9.08
CA THR A 1 -8.24 19.46 7.88
C THR A 1 -7.37 18.21 7.72
N GLY A 2 -7.81 17.06 8.23
CA GLY A 2 -6.98 15.86 8.25
C GLY A 2 -7.15 15.08 6.95
N ALA A 3 -6.17 15.15 6.05
CA ALA A 3 -6.12 14.21 4.93
C ALA A 3 -6.12 12.78 5.50
N PRO A 4 -6.78 11.80 4.86
CA PRO A 4 -6.73 10.42 5.30
C PRO A 4 -5.28 9.97 5.34
N THR A 5 -4.79 9.62 6.54
CA THR A 5 -3.46 9.04 6.69
C THR A 5 -3.50 7.66 6.05
N ALA A 6 -2.97 7.52 4.84
CA ALA A 6 -2.86 6.24 4.18
C ALA A 6 -2.11 5.26 5.10
N ALA A 7 -2.68 4.07 5.32
CA ALA A 7 -2.10 3.06 6.22
C ALA A 7 -0.78 2.47 5.66
N LEU A 8 -0.59 2.60 4.35
CA LEU A 8 0.57 2.15 3.58
C LEU A 8 1.07 3.31 2.71
N GLY A 9 2.39 3.42 2.58
CA GLY A 9 3.05 4.26 1.58
C GLY A 9 4.05 3.48 0.73
N VAL A 10 4.26 3.90 -0.51
CA VAL A 10 5.31 3.41 -1.40
C VAL A 10 6.31 4.54 -1.65
N GLY A 11 7.58 4.31 -1.36
CA GLY A 11 8.65 5.24 -1.73
C GLY A 11 8.79 5.29 -3.25
N THR A 12 8.74 6.49 -3.83
CA THR A 12 8.91 6.72 -5.26
C THR A 12 10.25 7.45 -5.51
N GLY A 13 10.54 7.77 -6.78
CA GLY A 13 11.71 8.60 -7.11
C GLY A 13 11.66 10.02 -6.52
N ASP A 14 10.46 10.50 -6.15
CA ASP A 14 10.25 11.75 -5.44
C ASP A 14 9.06 11.61 -4.48
N GLY A 15 9.35 11.48 -3.19
CA GLY A 15 8.36 11.40 -2.12
C GLY A 15 7.77 10.01 -1.86
N ILE A 16 6.58 10.01 -1.26
CA ILE A 16 5.84 8.81 -0.85
C ILE A 16 4.43 8.86 -1.43
N LEU A 17 4.05 7.80 -2.15
CA LEU A 17 2.67 7.61 -2.58
C LEU A 17 1.89 6.90 -1.47
N GLY A 18 0.91 7.60 -0.88
CA GLY A 18 -0.05 6.99 0.05
C GLY A 18 -1.02 6.08 -0.70
N VAL A 19 -1.12 4.82 -0.28
CA VAL A 19 -2.02 3.83 -0.88
C VAL A 19 -3.28 3.72 -0.02
N GLU A 20 -4.43 4.03 -0.62
CA GLU A 20 -5.73 3.91 0.06
C GLU A 20 -6.37 2.53 -0.15
N THR A 21 -6.28 2.00 -1.36
CA THR A 21 -6.93 0.76 -1.80
C THR A 21 -5.95 -0.10 -2.59
N VAL A 22 -6.01 -1.42 -2.38
CA VAL A 22 -5.19 -2.42 -3.07
C VAL A 22 -6.11 -3.47 -3.69
N GLN A 23 -5.79 -3.89 -4.92
CA GLN A 23 -6.38 -5.07 -5.54
C GLN A 23 -5.26 -6.05 -5.89
N LEU A 24 -5.28 -7.21 -5.27
CA LEU A 24 -4.45 -8.32 -5.74
C LEU A 24 -5.08 -8.93 -6.99
N GLU A 25 -4.23 -9.38 -7.92
CA GLU A 25 -4.69 -10.02 -9.15
C GLU A 25 -5.73 -11.13 -8.87
N GLY A 26 -6.83 -11.12 -9.61
CA GLY A 26 -7.94 -12.06 -9.43
C GLY A 26 -8.75 -11.89 -8.13
N LYS A 27 -8.47 -10.88 -7.30
CA LYS A 27 -9.22 -10.59 -6.06
C LYS A 27 -9.98 -9.27 -6.14
N ARG A 28 -10.93 -9.10 -5.23
CA ARG A 28 -11.63 -7.83 -5.02
C ARG A 28 -10.69 -6.77 -4.44
N ALA A 29 -10.96 -5.50 -4.74
CA ALA A 29 -10.28 -4.39 -4.09
C ALA A 29 -10.62 -4.34 -2.58
N ILE A 30 -9.62 -4.03 -1.75
CA ILE A 30 -9.73 -3.89 -0.29
C ILE A 30 -8.96 -2.66 0.20
N SER A 31 -9.26 -2.16 1.40
CA SER A 31 -8.51 -1.03 1.96
C SER A 31 -7.06 -1.42 2.27
N ALA A 32 -6.14 -0.45 2.21
CA ALA A 32 -4.74 -0.66 2.59
C ALA A 32 -4.59 -1.14 4.05
N ALA A 33 -5.44 -0.65 4.95
CA ALA A 33 -5.46 -1.08 6.34
C ALA A 33 -5.86 -2.57 6.49
N GLU A 34 -6.85 -3.04 5.72
CA GLU A 34 -7.22 -4.46 5.69
C GLU A 34 -6.11 -5.32 5.08
N PHE A 35 -5.50 -4.85 4.00
CA PHE A 35 -4.38 -5.54 3.34
C PHE A 35 -3.21 -5.80 4.30
N LEU A 36 -2.82 -4.81 5.10
CA LEU A 36 -1.68 -4.93 6.02
C LEU A 36 -1.89 -5.94 7.15
N ARG A 37 -3.14 -6.19 7.58
CA ARG A 37 -3.43 -7.11 8.69
C ARG A 37 -2.97 -8.56 8.44
N GLY A 38 -2.71 -8.94 7.18
CA GLY A 38 -2.22 -10.27 6.80
C GLY A 38 -0.76 -10.34 6.35
N GLN A 39 -0.02 -9.22 6.34
CA GLN A 39 1.21 -9.08 5.57
C GLN A 39 2.42 -8.76 6.46
N ARG A 40 2.98 -9.78 7.14
CA ARG A 40 4.09 -9.63 8.10
C ARG A 40 5.41 -9.14 7.49
N GLN A 41 5.67 -9.41 6.20
CA GLN A 41 6.95 -9.09 5.54
C GLN A 41 6.82 -7.99 4.48
N PHE A 42 5.71 -7.27 4.45
CA PHE A 42 5.44 -6.31 3.38
C PHE A 42 6.12 -4.95 3.59
N ILE A 43 6.32 -4.54 4.85
CA ILE A 43 7.03 -3.29 5.15
C ILE A 43 8.51 -3.44 4.78
N GLY A 44 9.01 -2.54 3.94
CA GLY A 44 10.38 -2.58 3.42
C GLY A 44 10.56 -3.45 2.18
N ALA A 45 9.49 -4.08 1.66
CA ALA A 45 9.55 -4.81 0.41
C ALA A 45 9.84 -3.85 -0.77
N ILE A 46 10.67 -4.30 -1.70
CA ILE A 46 10.93 -3.59 -2.95
C ILE A 46 9.98 -4.13 -4.01
N LEU A 47 9.20 -3.24 -4.62
CA LEU A 47 8.37 -3.60 -5.76
C LEU A 47 9.27 -3.86 -6.98
N PRO A 48 9.06 -4.95 -7.75
CA PRO A 48 9.84 -5.20 -8.95
C PRO A 48 9.65 -4.06 -9.96
N SER A 49 10.75 -3.63 -10.58
CA SER A 49 10.69 -2.83 -11.80
C SER A 49 10.21 -3.75 -12.92
N SER A 50 9.13 -3.36 -13.58
CA SER A 50 8.56 -4.08 -14.73
C SER A 50 9.57 -4.27 -15.86
#